data_AF-A0A2V5YC29-F1
#
_entry.id   AF-A0A2V5YC29-F1
#
_cell.length_a   1.000
_cell.length_b   1.000
_cell.length_c   1.000
_cell.angle_alpha   90.00
_cell.angle_beta   90.00
_cell.angle_gamma   90.00
#
_symmetry.space_group_name_H-M   'P 1'
#
loop_
_entity.id
_entity.type
_entity.pdbx_description
1 polymer ?
#
loop_
_entity_poly.entity_id
_entity_poly.type
_entity_poly.pdbx_seq_one_letter_code
_entity_poly.pdbx_strand_id
1 'polypeptide(L)'
;MKRVFHHPPEPSTGKRYWRSLGEYSDSPEFRQWLEREFPQGAAELNGDEWSRRDFLKLMGASMALAGVGLTSCRRPELHLVPFTKNVEWTIPGKFLYYATAMPRRNGAIPLLATTVDGRPIKLDGNPLHPATGGATDTFTQASILDLYDPTRSKRFVHAGKTAKREDFEAYLKDLGNKLLADHGDSVAFLVEETNSPTRERLRGELEKTLPGMRWCVYEPLLSQGTIAATQSAFGAGARVIPKFDRADVILALDSDFLDCGQGDLASV
;
A
#
# COMPACT_ATOMS: atom_id res chain seq x y z
N MET A 1 43.99 -38.05 -7.21
CA MET A 1 45.19 -38.78 -7.67
C MET A 1 46.30 -37.76 -7.92
N LYS A 2 47.39 -37.80 -7.15
CA LYS A 2 48.56 -36.94 -7.38
C LYS A 2 49.22 -37.34 -8.70
N ARG A 3 49.43 -36.38 -9.61
CA ARG A 3 50.14 -36.61 -10.87
C ARG A 3 51.62 -36.79 -10.52
N VAL A 4 52.15 -38.00 -10.63
CA VAL A 4 53.58 -38.27 -10.44
C VAL A 4 54.30 -37.76 -11.68
N PHE A 5 55.08 -36.70 -11.52
CA PHE A 5 55.85 -36.12 -12.61
C PHE A 5 57.17 -36.88 -12.75
N HIS A 6 57.30 -37.68 -13.81
CA HIS A 6 58.54 -38.40 -14.11
C HIS A 6 59.49 -37.45 -14.85
N HIS A 7 60.48 -36.92 -14.15
CA HIS A 7 61.53 -36.14 -14.79
C HIS A 7 62.36 -37.05 -15.72
N PRO A 8 62.77 -36.55 -16.91
CA PRO A 8 63.65 -37.31 -17.79
C PRO A 8 64.98 -37.61 -17.06
N PRO A 9 65.55 -38.82 -17.23
CA PRO A 9 66.80 -39.19 -16.57
C PRO A 9 67.94 -38.28 -17.03
N GLU A 10 68.82 -37.90 -16.10
CA GLU A 10 70.01 -37.12 -16.47
C GLU A 10 70.90 -37.94 -17.43
N PRO A 11 71.39 -37.34 -18.53
CA PRO A 11 72.29 -38.02 -19.46
C PRO A 11 73.60 -38.40 -18.77
N SER A 12 74.03 -39.65 -18.93
CA SER A 12 75.20 -40.23 -18.22
C SER A 12 76.56 -39.72 -18.71
N THR A 13 76.61 -38.95 -19.79
CA THR A 13 77.84 -38.38 -20.35
C THR A 13 77.61 -36.91 -20.76
N GLY A 14 78.33 -36.00 -20.11
CA GLY A 14 78.24 -34.55 -20.30
C GLY A 14 78.68 -33.76 -19.05
N LYS A 15 78.79 -32.42 -19.16
CA LYS A 15 79.02 -31.55 -17.99
C LYS A 15 77.74 -31.50 -17.14
N ARG A 16 77.84 -31.80 -15.84
CA ARG A 16 76.71 -31.70 -14.91
C ARG A 16 76.43 -30.23 -14.60
N TYR A 17 75.18 -29.82 -14.72
CA TYR A 17 74.74 -28.44 -14.44
C TYR A 17 73.84 -28.47 -13.20
N TRP A 18 74.22 -27.70 -12.17
CA TRP A 18 73.40 -27.53 -10.97
C TRP A 18 72.42 -26.38 -11.15
N ARG A 19 71.18 -26.56 -10.68
CA ARG A 19 70.11 -25.56 -10.78
C ARG A 19 70.22 -24.50 -9.68
N SER A 20 70.93 -24.81 -8.59
CA SER A 20 71.20 -23.88 -7.50
C SER A 20 72.52 -24.19 -6.79
N LEU A 21 73.06 -23.22 -6.05
CA LEU A 21 74.21 -23.46 -5.17
C LEU A 21 73.92 -24.52 -4.11
N GLY A 22 72.67 -24.62 -3.62
CA GLY A 22 72.24 -25.62 -2.65
C GLY A 22 72.40 -27.04 -3.19
N GLU A 23 72.01 -27.25 -4.46
CA GLU A 23 72.16 -28.52 -5.16
C GLU A 23 73.63 -28.89 -5.44
N TYR A 24 74.52 -27.90 -5.61
CA TYR A 24 75.97 -28.14 -5.68
C TYR A 24 76.55 -28.55 -4.33
N SER A 25 76.14 -27.88 -3.26
CA SER A 25 76.67 -28.12 -1.90
C SER A 25 76.13 -29.39 -1.24
N ASP A 26 74.95 -29.86 -1.65
CA ASP A 26 74.30 -31.09 -1.19
C ASP A 26 74.24 -31.24 0.35
N SER A 27 73.95 -30.14 1.04
CA SER A 27 73.92 -30.11 2.50
C SER A 27 72.70 -30.86 3.07
N PRO A 28 72.79 -31.38 4.31
CA PRO A 28 71.70 -32.11 4.95
C PRO A 28 70.41 -31.29 5.06
N GLU A 29 70.53 -29.99 5.34
CA GLU A 29 69.41 -29.07 5.52
C GLU A 29 68.69 -28.81 4.18
N PHE A 30 69.46 -28.71 3.09
CA PHE A 30 68.89 -28.53 1.76
C PHE A 30 68.10 -29.75 1.29
N ARG A 31 68.61 -30.97 1.55
CA ARG A 31 67.87 -32.21 1.27
C ARG A 31 66.57 -32.28 2.08
N GLN A 32 66.63 -31.96 3.36
CA GLN A 32 65.46 -31.98 4.24
C GLN A 32 64.40 -30.95 3.81
N TRP A 33 64.82 -29.81 3.26
CA TRP A 33 63.93 -28.82 2.66
C TRP A 33 63.33 -29.31 1.34
N LEU A 34 64.12 -29.96 0.48
CA LEU A 34 63.68 -30.49 -0.82
C LEU A 34 62.66 -31.62 -0.68
N GLU A 35 62.85 -32.50 0.30
CA GLU A 35 61.94 -33.62 0.60
C GLU A 35 60.63 -33.15 1.26
N ARG A 36 60.60 -31.93 1.82
CA ARG A 36 59.41 -31.39 2.49
C ARG A 36 58.50 -30.69 1.49
N GLU A 37 57.37 -31.34 1.18
CA GLU A 37 56.41 -30.86 0.17
C GLU A 37 55.67 -29.56 0.54
N PHE A 38 55.64 -29.18 1.83
CA PHE A 38 54.98 -27.95 2.30
C PHE A 38 55.88 -27.11 3.25
N PRO A 39 55.74 -25.77 3.26
CA PRO A 39 56.41 -24.90 4.24
C PRO A 39 56.03 -25.25 5.69
N GLN A 40 56.94 -24.99 6.63
CA GLN A 40 56.68 -25.11 8.07
C GLN A 40 55.47 -24.25 8.45
N GLY A 41 54.50 -24.85 9.15
CA GLY A 41 53.24 -24.20 9.54
C GLY A 41 52.05 -24.36 8.57
N ALA A 42 52.25 -24.86 7.34
CA ALA A 42 51.13 -25.08 6.40
C ALA A 42 50.43 -26.43 6.58
N ALA A 43 51.11 -27.42 7.18
CA ALA A 43 50.60 -28.77 7.39
C ALA A 43 50.36 -29.13 8.87
N GLU A 44 50.79 -28.27 9.80
CA GLU A 44 50.78 -28.57 11.23
C GLU A 44 49.47 -28.14 11.90
N LEU A 45 48.41 -28.91 11.63
CA LEU A 45 47.46 -29.26 12.68
C LEU A 45 47.90 -30.62 13.23
N ASN A 46 49.12 -30.65 13.78
CA ASN A 46 49.68 -31.84 14.43
C ASN A 46 49.29 -31.79 15.91
N GLY A 47 48.25 -32.51 16.31
CA GLY A 47 47.91 -32.68 17.73
C GLY A 47 46.42 -32.81 18.01
N ASP A 48 45.92 -34.04 17.96
CA ASP A 48 45.08 -34.75 18.96
C ASP A 48 43.93 -34.09 19.73
N GLU A 49 43.46 -32.88 19.41
CA GLU A 49 42.27 -32.34 20.07
C GLU A 49 41.06 -32.26 19.14
N TRP A 50 41.21 -31.80 17.89
CA TRP A 50 40.07 -31.69 16.95
C TRP A 50 40.49 -31.96 15.50
N SER A 51 40.06 -33.09 14.94
CA SER A 51 40.22 -33.36 13.51
C SER A 51 39.20 -32.54 12.68
N ARG A 52 39.52 -32.21 11.42
CA ARG A 52 38.56 -31.59 10.47
C ARG A 52 37.25 -32.38 10.39
N ARG A 53 37.33 -33.71 10.52
CA ARG A 53 36.17 -34.61 10.53
C ARG A 53 35.34 -34.43 11.80
N ASP A 54 35.99 -34.28 12.96
CA ASP A 54 35.28 -34.11 14.23
C ASP A 54 34.66 -32.72 14.35
N PHE A 55 35.29 -31.70 13.78
CA PHE A 55 34.67 -30.39 13.60
C PHE A 55 33.40 -30.48 12.74
N LEU A 56 33.45 -31.16 11.58
CA LEU A 56 32.27 -31.34 10.72
C LEU A 56 31.17 -32.18 11.39
N LYS A 57 31.54 -33.20 12.17
CA LYS A 57 30.59 -33.98 12.98
C LYS A 57 29.92 -33.13 14.04
N LEU A 58 30.68 -32.31 14.77
CA LEU A 58 30.13 -31.44 15.81
C LEU A 58 29.24 -30.36 15.18
N MET A 59 29.69 -29.69 14.12
CA MET A 59 28.88 -28.71 13.41
C MET A 59 27.59 -29.32 12.88
N GLY A 60 27.65 -30.51 12.27
CA GLY A 60 26.47 -31.25 11.80
C GLY A 60 25.54 -31.65 12.95
N ALA A 61 26.09 -32.13 14.07
CA ALA A 61 25.33 -32.48 15.26
C ALA A 61 24.68 -31.24 15.90
N SER A 62 25.40 -30.12 15.99
CA SER A 62 24.88 -28.84 16.49
C SER A 62 23.78 -28.29 15.60
N MET A 63 23.89 -28.38 14.26
CA MET A 63 22.83 -27.98 13.33
C MET A 63 21.59 -28.88 13.45
N ALA A 64 21.78 -30.18 13.65
CA ALA A 64 20.69 -31.12 13.88
C ALA A 64 19.97 -30.86 15.22
N LEU A 65 20.74 -30.60 16.30
CA LEU A 65 20.21 -30.31 17.63
C LEU A 65 19.54 -28.92 17.70
N ALA A 66 20.09 -27.93 16.98
CA ALA A 66 19.53 -26.59 16.85
C ALA A 66 18.25 -26.52 15.97
N GLY A 67 17.75 -27.67 15.51
CA GLY A 67 16.43 -27.76 14.90
C GLY A 67 16.33 -27.21 13.48
N VAL A 68 17.46 -27.00 12.79
CA VAL A 68 17.53 -26.49 11.40
C VAL A 68 16.75 -27.37 10.39
N GLY A 69 16.28 -28.56 10.79
CA GLY A 69 15.48 -29.45 9.96
C GLY A 69 14.07 -29.81 10.46
N LEU A 70 13.64 -29.43 11.68
CA LEU A 70 12.39 -29.96 12.27
C LEU A 70 11.29 -28.94 12.52
N THR A 71 11.59 -27.64 12.54
CA THR A 71 10.58 -26.59 12.75
C THR A 71 10.47 -25.60 11.58
N SER A 72 11.42 -25.59 10.65
CA SER A 72 11.51 -24.58 9.59
C SER A 72 10.65 -24.83 8.34
N CYS A 73 9.99 -26.00 8.24
CA CYS A 73 9.15 -26.37 7.09
C CYS A 73 7.70 -26.76 7.46
N ARG A 74 7.19 -26.36 8.62
CA ARG A 74 5.77 -26.59 8.94
C ARG A 74 4.94 -25.44 8.40
N ARG A 75 4.13 -25.71 7.37
CA ARG A 75 3.10 -24.77 6.92
C ARG A 75 2.17 -24.52 8.13
N PRO A 76 1.90 -23.25 8.50
CA PRO A 76 0.99 -22.96 9.59
C PRO A 76 -0.38 -23.54 9.26
N GLU A 77 -1.06 -24.06 10.29
CA GLU A 77 -2.44 -24.50 10.16
C GLU A 77 -3.31 -23.28 9.84
N LEU A 78 -4.01 -23.32 8.71
CA LEU A 78 -4.91 -22.26 8.27
C LEU A 78 -6.34 -22.72 8.51
N HIS A 79 -7.12 -21.89 9.20
CA HIS A 79 -8.52 -22.16 9.45
C HIS A 79 -9.40 -21.53 8.37
N LEU A 80 -10.34 -22.31 7.83
CA LEU A 80 -11.40 -21.82 6.96
C LEU A 80 -12.66 -21.63 7.82
N VAL A 81 -13.08 -20.38 7.98
CA VAL A 81 -14.26 -20.03 8.79
C VAL A 81 -15.42 -19.70 7.86
N PRO A 82 -16.43 -20.59 7.74
CA PRO A 82 -17.62 -20.30 6.94
C PRO A 82 -18.56 -19.33 7.68
N PHE A 83 -19.45 -18.68 6.94
CA PHE A 83 -20.51 -17.88 7.54
C PHE A 83 -21.45 -18.76 8.37
N THR A 84 -21.82 -18.28 9.56
CA THR A 84 -22.86 -18.92 10.39
C THR A 84 -24.26 -18.72 9.79
N LYS A 85 -24.48 -17.57 9.15
CA LYS A 85 -25.69 -17.25 8.38
C LYS A 85 -25.29 -16.67 7.03
N ASN A 86 -25.45 -17.47 5.98
CA ASN A 86 -25.17 -17.02 4.61
C ASN A 86 -26.26 -16.08 4.11
N VAL A 87 -25.85 -15.12 3.30
CA VAL A 87 -26.76 -14.30 2.50
C VAL A 87 -26.98 -15.02 1.17
N GLU A 88 -28.24 -15.13 0.72
CA GLU A 88 -28.60 -15.98 -0.42
C GLU A 88 -27.86 -15.65 -1.73
N TRP A 89 -27.61 -14.37 -1.97
CA TRP A 89 -26.93 -13.88 -3.18
C TRP A 89 -25.40 -13.87 -3.10
N THR A 90 -24.79 -14.27 -1.97
CA THR A 90 -23.34 -14.31 -1.81
C THR A 90 -22.80 -15.72 -2.02
N ILE A 91 -22.04 -15.91 -3.09
CA ILE A 91 -21.34 -17.16 -3.38
C ILE A 91 -19.86 -16.96 -3.06
N PRO A 92 -19.30 -17.65 -2.04
CA PRO A 92 -17.87 -17.53 -1.71
C PRO A 92 -16.98 -17.80 -2.92
N GLY A 93 -16.00 -16.92 -3.14
CA GLY A 93 -15.08 -17.00 -4.28
C GLY A 93 -15.60 -16.41 -5.58
N LYS A 94 -16.86 -15.93 -5.64
CA LYS A 94 -17.35 -15.11 -6.76
C LYS A 94 -17.42 -13.64 -6.39
N PHE A 95 -17.08 -12.79 -7.35
CA PHE A 95 -17.22 -11.35 -7.21
C PHE A 95 -18.69 -10.94 -7.23
N LEU A 96 -19.05 -10.03 -6.33
CA LEU A 96 -20.31 -9.33 -6.33
C LEU A 96 -20.08 -7.87 -6.65
N TYR A 97 -20.91 -7.32 -7.53
CA TYR A 97 -20.79 -5.95 -7.99
C TYR A 97 -21.94 -5.12 -7.42
N TYR A 98 -21.61 -4.01 -6.77
CA TYR A 98 -22.59 -3.07 -6.22
C TYR A 98 -22.51 -1.73 -6.95
N ALA A 99 -23.64 -1.25 -7.45
CA ALA A 99 -23.74 0.11 -7.97
C ALA A 99 -23.73 1.10 -6.80
N THR A 100 -22.78 2.02 -6.80
CA THR A 100 -22.60 3.06 -5.78
C THR A 100 -22.15 4.37 -6.43
N ALA A 101 -21.88 5.40 -5.66
CA ALA A 101 -21.32 6.64 -6.17
C ALA A 101 -20.37 7.27 -5.15
N MET A 102 -19.32 7.93 -5.62
CA MET A 102 -18.42 8.75 -4.80
C MET A 102 -18.87 10.21 -4.88
N PRO A 103 -19.27 10.84 -3.75
CA PRO A 103 -19.65 12.24 -3.73
C PRO A 103 -18.48 13.14 -4.13
N ARG A 104 -18.81 14.21 -4.83
CA ARG A 104 -17.87 15.19 -5.37
C ARG A 104 -18.50 16.59 -5.22
N ARG A 105 -17.70 17.65 -5.16
CA ARG A 105 -18.13 19.05 -5.08
C ARG A 105 -19.30 19.37 -6.01
N ASN A 106 -19.16 19.04 -7.30
CA ASN A 106 -20.15 19.40 -8.33
C ASN A 106 -21.02 18.21 -8.81
N GLY A 107 -21.13 17.13 -8.03
CA GLY A 107 -21.89 15.95 -8.42
C GLY A 107 -21.44 14.68 -7.70
N ALA A 108 -21.43 13.58 -8.43
CA ALA A 108 -20.89 12.32 -7.94
C ALA A 108 -20.35 11.51 -9.13
N ILE A 109 -19.30 10.74 -8.89
CA ILE A 109 -18.81 9.77 -9.88
C ILE A 109 -19.61 8.48 -9.66
N PRO A 110 -20.31 7.97 -10.68
CA PRO A 110 -21.06 6.73 -10.62
C PRO A 110 -20.10 5.53 -10.69
N LEU A 111 -20.22 4.62 -9.72
CA LEU A 111 -19.26 3.54 -9.51
C LEU A 111 -19.92 2.17 -9.47
N LEU A 112 -19.11 1.18 -9.79
CA LEU A 112 -19.35 -0.23 -9.60
C LEU A 112 -18.27 -0.77 -8.66
N ALA A 113 -18.66 -1.09 -7.43
CA ALA A 113 -17.77 -1.65 -6.44
C ALA A 113 -17.73 -3.17 -6.58
N THR A 114 -16.55 -3.72 -6.91
CA THR A 114 -16.29 -5.15 -6.87
C THR A 114 -16.03 -5.56 -5.43
N THR A 115 -16.81 -6.49 -4.92
CA THR A 115 -16.76 -6.96 -3.53
C THR A 115 -16.50 -8.46 -3.47
N VAL A 116 -15.74 -8.86 -2.45
CA VAL A 116 -15.51 -10.26 -2.07
C VAL A 116 -15.98 -10.41 -0.64
N ASP A 117 -16.92 -11.33 -0.39
CA ASP A 117 -17.44 -11.61 0.95
C ASP A 117 -17.90 -10.33 1.71
N GLY A 118 -18.48 -9.37 0.98
CA GLY A 118 -18.96 -8.09 1.49
C GLY A 118 -17.90 -7.00 1.67
N ARG A 119 -16.65 -7.24 1.25
CA ARG A 119 -15.55 -6.28 1.32
C ARG A 119 -15.24 -5.74 -0.08
N PRO A 120 -15.36 -4.43 -0.33
CA PRO A 120 -14.96 -3.86 -1.62
C PRO A 120 -13.46 -4.01 -1.83
N ILE A 121 -13.04 -4.51 -2.99
CA ILE A 121 -11.62 -4.69 -3.34
C ILE A 121 -11.20 -3.85 -4.55
N LYS A 122 -12.16 -3.33 -5.31
CA LYS A 122 -11.93 -2.47 -6.46
C LYS A 122 -13.15 -1.61 -6.74
N LEU A 123 -12.92 -0.38 -7.17
CA LEU A 123 -13.94 0.54 -7.67
C LEU A 123 -13.70 0.72 -9.16
N ASP A 124 -14.73 0.57 -9.98
CA ASP A 124 -14.70 0.89 -11.41
C ASP A 124 -15.86 1.82 -11.75
N GLY A 125 -15.87 2.40 -12.94
CA GLY A 125 -16.95 3.28 -13.36
C GLY A 125 -18.19 2.47 -13.68
N ASN A 126 -19.37 3.04 -13.49
CA ASN A 126 -20.60 2.36 -13.91
C ASN A 126 -20.79 2.50 -15.44
N PRO A 127 -20.71 1.41 -16.23
CA PRO A 127 -20.83 1.47 -17.68
C PRO A 127 -22.23 1.87 -18.14
N LEU A 128 -23.25 1.70 -17.29
CA LEU A 128 -24.63 2.09 -17.60
C LEU A 128 -24.89 3.58 -17.35
N HIS A 129 -23.96 4.29 -16.68
CA HIS A 129 -24.17 5.70 -16.38
C HIS A 129 -23.54 6.58 -17.46
N PRO A 130 -24.30 7.50 -18.09
CA PRO A 130 -23.83 8.29 -19.23
C PRO A 130 -22.77 9.32 -18.87
N ALA A 131 -22.60 9.60 -17.57
CA ALA A 131 -21.49 10.43 -17.11
C ALA A 131 -20.17 9.75 -17.46
N THR A 132 -19.89 8.54 -16.95
CA THR A 132 -18.55 7.94 -17.08
C THR A 132 -18.38 6.85 -18.09
N GLY A 133 -19.47 6.23 -18.57
CA GLY A 133 -19.38 5.15 -19.54
C GLY A 133 -18.49 3.98 -19.11
N GLY A 134 -18.24 3.82 -17.80
CA GLY A 134 -17.38 2.78 -17.23
C GLY A 134 -16.00 3.25 -16.75
N ALA A 135 -15.64 4.52 -16.97
CA ALA A 135 -14.37 5.08 -16.53
C ALA A 135 -14.41 5.63 -15.09
N THR A 136 -13.22 5.79 -14.50
CA THR A 136 -12.98 6.42 -13.18
C THR A 136 -11.67 7.19 -13.21
N ASP A 137 -11.51 8.10 -12.25
CA ASP A 137 -10.26 8.81 -12.03
C ASP A 137 -9.32 8.12 -11.00
N THR A 138 -8.13 8.70 -10.86
CA THR A 138 -7.08 8.25 -9.94
C THR A 138 -7.49 8.36 -8.47
N PHE A 139 -8.17 9.45 -8.08
CA PHE A 139 -8.66 9.65 -6.71
C PHE A 139 -9.68 8.59 -6.32
N THR A 140 -10.57 8.23 -7.23
CA THR A 140 -11.58 7.22 -7.02
C THR A 140 -10.94 5.85 -6.84
N GLN A 141 -10.01 5.48 -7.72
CA GLN A 141 -9.27 4.22 -7.58
C GLN A 141 -8.48 4.16 -6.26
N ALA A 142 -7.91 5.28 -5.82
CA ALA A 142 -7.17 5.39 -4.56
C ALA A 142 -8.06 5.38 -3.32
N SER A 143 -9.31 5.87 -3.40
CA SER A 143 -10.23 6.01 -2.25
C SER A 143 -10.52 4.70 -1.51
N ILE A 144 -10.30 3.57 -2.17
CA ILE A 144 -10.39 2.26 -1.51
C ILE A 144 -9.35 2.09 -0.40
N LEU A 145 -8.19 2.72 -0.53
CA LEU A 145 -7.14 2.70 0.48
C LEU A 145 -7.56 3.52 1.71
N ASP A 146 -8.28 4.63 1.51
CA ASP A 146 -8.82 5.43 2.63
C ASP A 146 -9.82 4.63 3.47
N LEU A 147 -10.61 3.76 2.82
CA LEU A 147 -11.53 2.85 3.52
C LEU A 147 -10.78 1.84 4.39
N TYR A 148 -9.63 1.34 3.92
CA TYR A 148 -8.80 0.34 4.59
C TYR A 148 -7.64 0.91 5.38
N ASP A 149 -7.57 2.24 5.55
CA ASP A 149 -6.50 2.90 6.27
C ASP A 149 -6.50 2.46 7.76
N PRO A 150 -5.40 1.86 8.26
CA PRO A 150 -5.30 1.45 9.65
C PRO A 150 -5.36 2.61 10.64
N THR A 151 -5.05 3.84 10.22
CA THR A 151 -5.04 5.06 11.03
C THR A 151 -6.41 5.75 11.11
N ARG A 152 -7.37 5.30 10.30
CA ARG A 152 -8.75 5.82 10.32
C ARG A 152 -9.34 5.73 11.74
N SER A 153 -10.16 6.72 12.10
CA SER A 153 -10.79 6.79 13.43
C SER A 153 -11.66 5.55 13.69
N LYS A 154 -11.33 4.80 14.76
CA LYS A 154 -12.03 3.58 15.19
C LYS A 154 -12.85 3.77 16.45
N ARG A 155 -12.73 4.92 17.12
CA ARG A 155 -13.26 5.18 18.45
C ARG A 155 -13.77 6.61 18.55
N PHE A 156 -14.76 6.82 19.41
CA PHE A 156 -15.17 8.17 19.80
C PHE A 156 -14.07 8.81 20.64
N VAL A 157 -13.79 10.10 20.42
CA VAL A 157 -12.75 10.85 21.11
C VAL A 157 -13.34 12.14 21.65
N HIS A 158 -13.09 12.44 22.91
CA HIS A 158 -13.46 13.69 23.57
C HIS A 158 -12.23 14.27 24.26
N ALA A 159 -11.85 15.51 23.90
CA ALA A 159 -10.65 16.18 24.40
C ALA A 159 -9.37 15.31 24.32
N GLY A 160 -9.20 14.61 23.20
CA GLY A 160 -8.04 13.74 22.94
C GLY A 160 -8.05 12.38 23.65
N LYS A 161 -9.08 12.06 24.45
CA LYS A 161 -9.23 10.78 25.14
C LYS A 161 -10.33 9.94 24.52
N THR A 162 -10.18 8.61 24.56
CA THR A 162 -11.25 7.70 24.11
C THR A 162 -12.48 7.89 24.99
N ALA A 163 -13.63 8.10 24.34
CA ALA A 163 -14.94 8.23 24.96
C ALA A 163 -15.84 7.05 24.55
N LYS A 164 -16.89 6.80 25.33
CA LYS A 164 -17.90 5.80 24.97
C LYS A 164 -18.94 6.42 24.04
N ARG A 165 -19.66 5.56 23.32
CA ARG A 165 -20.72 6.00 22.41
C ARG A 165 -21.89 6.62 23.18
N GLU A 166 -22.22 6.06 24.33
CA GLU A 166 -23.33 6.50 25.19
C GLU A 166 -23.09 7.93 25.71
N ASP A 167 -21.83 8.27 26.04
CA ASP A 167 -21.46 9.61 26.47
C ASP A 167 -21.65 10.63 25.33
N PHE A 168 -21.34 10.24 24.08
CA PHE A 168 -21.55 11.07 22.90
C PHE A 168 -23.04 11.26 22.59
N GLU A 169 -23.85 10.20 22.70
CA GLU A 169 -25.31 10.28 22.51
C GLU A 169 -25.98 11.14 23.58
N ALA A 170 -25.55 11.04 24.85
CA ALA A 170 -26.01 11.93 25.92
C ALA A 170 -25.64 13.39 25.64
N TYR A 171 -24.40 13.65 25.21
CA TYR A 171 -23.95 14.98 24.81
C TYR A 171 -24.79 15.56 23.66
N LEU A 172 -25.08 14.77 22.62
CA LEU A 172 -25.91 15.22 21.49
C LEU A 172 -27.33 15.58 21.92
N LYS A 173 -27.91 14.83 22.86
CA LYS A 173 -29.24 15.13 23.41
C LYS A 173 -29.23 16.45 24.18
N ASP A 174 -28.24 16.65 25.03
CA ASP A 174 -28.09 17.89 25.81
C ASP A 174 -27.82 19.09 24.90
N LEU A 175 -27.00 18.91 23.87
CA LEU A 175 -26.76 19.93 22.84
C LEU A 175 -28.06 20.26 22.11
N GLY A 176 -28.81 19.25 21.65
CA GLY A 176 -30.09 19.46 20.96
C GLY A 176 -31.09 20.27 21.80
N ASN A 177 -31.23 19.96 23.09
CA ASN A 177 -32.08 20.73 23.99
C ASN A 177 -31.66 22.20 24.11
N LYS A 178 -30.35 22.48 24.17
CA LYS A 178 -29.81 23.85 24.22
C LYS A 178 -30.07 24.60 22.92
N LEU A 179 -29.82 23.95 21.78
CA LEU A 179 -30.05 24.54 20.46
C LEU A 179 -31.54 24.84 20.20
N LEU A 180 -32.43 24.00 20.70
CA LEU A 180 -33.87 24.26 20.62
C LEU A 180 -34.29 25.45 21.50
N ALA A 181 -33.65 25.64 22.64
CA ALA A 181 -33.95 26.74 23.56
C ALA A 181 -33.49 28.11 23.04
N ASP A 182 -32.41 28.16 22.26
CA ASP A 182 -31.86 29.40 21.66
C ASP A 182 -32.17 29.54 20.16
N HIS A 183 -33.03 28.67 19.62
CA HIS A 183 -33.39 28.62 18.20
C HIS A 183 -32.20 28.48 17.23
N GLY A 184 -31.05 28.00 17.70
CA GLY A 184 -29.86 27.75 16.89
C GLY A 184 -28.89 28.92 16.77
N ASP A 185 -29.09 30.03 17.48
CA ASP A 185 -28.22 31.22 17.36
C ASP A 185 -26.75 30.93 17.74
N SER A 186 -26.52 29.92 18.60
CA SER A 186 -25.18 29.55 19.07
C SER A 186 -24.46 28.49 18.21
N VAL A 187 -25.10 27.97 17.15
CA VAL A 187 -24.52 26.89 16.33
C VAL A 187 -24.15 27.33 14.92
N ALA A 188 -22.99 26.85 14.47
CA ALA A 188 -22.55 26.96 13.10
C ALA A 188 -22.12 25.58 12.59
N PHE A 189 -22.61 25.22 11.40
CA PHE A 189 -22.16 24.06 10.65
C PHE A 189 -21.10 24.50 9.65
N LEU A 190 -19.94 23.85 9.68
CA LEU A 190 -18.93 23.95 8.63
C LEU A 190 -18.97 22.66 7.83
N VAL A 191 -19.40 22.73 6.58
CA VAL A 191 -19.62 21.56 5.72
C VAL A 191 -18.89 21.70 4.39
N GLU A 192 -18.57 20.56 3.80
CA GLU A 192 -18.08 20.50 2.43
C GLU A 192 -19.20 20.75 1.42
N GLU A 193 -18.85 21.22 0.23
CA GLU A 193 -19.81 21.38 -0.87
C GLU A 193 -20.21 20.00 -1.42
N THR A 194 -21.51 19.75 -1.59
CA THR A 194 -21.99 18.48 -2.15
C THR A 194 -23.34 18.63 -2.83
N ASN A 195 -23.59 17.79 -3.84
CA ASN A 195 -24.83 17.79 -4.60
C ASN A 195 -25.75 16.64 -4.18
N SER A 196 -26.06 16.54 -2.89
CA SER A 196 -26.94 15.49 -2.34
C SER A 196 -28.34 16.02 -2.03
N PRO A 197 -29.39 15.60 -2.76
CA PRO A 197 -30.77 16.03 -2.48
C PRO A 197 -31.23 15.68 -1.07
N THR A 198 -30.78 14.54 -0.54
CA THR A 198 -31.09 14.12 0.83
C THR A 198 -30.46 15.05 1.85
N ARG A 199 -29.21 15.49 1.62
CA ARG A 199 -28.54 16.45 2.51
C ARG A 199 -29.26 17.79 2.51
N GLU A 200 -29.60 18.32 1.33
CA GLU A 200 -30.31 19.61 1.24
C GLU A 200 -31.70 19.54 1.87
N ARG A 201 -32.42 18.41 1.74
CA ARG A 201 -33.69 18.21 2.45
C ARG A 201 -33.49 18.24 3.97
N LEU A 202 -32.50 17.51 4.50
CA LEU A 202 -32.21 17.48 5.94
C LEU A 202 -31.77 18.84 6.46
N ARG A 203 -30.97 19.57 5.69
CA ARG A 203 -30.61 20.97 5.98
C ARG A 203 -31.86 21.84 6.08
N GLY A 204 -32.78 21.76 5.12
CA GLY A 204 -34.03 22.52 5.15
C GLY A 204 -34.94 22.15 6.33
N GLU A 205 -34.93 20.89 6.79
CA GLU A 205 -35.63 20.46 8.01
C GLU A 205 -34.97 21.06 9.27
N LEU A 206 -33.64 21.13 9.30
CA LEU A 206 -32.89 21.79 10.37
C LEU A 206 -33.12 23.30 10.38
N GLU A 207 -33.12 23.98 9.23
CA GLU A 207 -33.37 25.43 9.13
C GLU A 207 -34.76 25.82 9.66
N LYS A 208 -35.76 24.96 9.46
CA LYS A 208 -37.10 25.16 10.03
C LYS A 208 -37.12 25.01 11.56
N THR A 209 -36.28 24.16 12.10
CA THR A 209 -36.24 23.84 13.53
C THR A 209 -35.33 24.81 14.29
N LEU A 210 -34.24 25.25 13.66
CA LEU A 210 -33.17 26.07 14.18
C LEU A 210 -32.92 27.26 13.24
N PRO A 211 -33.82 28.26 13.19
CA PRO A 211 -33.74 29.37 12.23
C PRO A 211 -32.51 30.27 12.43
N GLY A 212 -31.93 30.29 13.63
CA GLY A 212 -30.71 31.05 13.96
C GLY A 212 -29.41 30.38 13.53
N MET A 213 -29.46 29.12 13.07
CA MET A 213 -28.24 28.37 12.76
C MET A 213 -27.50 28.95 11.57
N ARG A 214 -26.16 28.90 11.63
CA ARG A 214 -25.32 29.28 10.50
C ARG A 214 -24.90 28.06 9.70
N TRP A 215 -25.17 28.08 8.40
CA TRP A 215 -24.71 27.04 7.48
C TRP A 215 -23.57 27.60 6.61
N CYS A 216 -22.35 27.21 6.93
CA CYS A 216 -21.14 27.65 6.24
C CYS A 216 -20.61 26.52 5.36
N VAL A 217 -20.58 26.75 4.04
CA VAL A 217 -19.93 25.84 3.10
C VAL A 217 -18.48 26.26 2.93
N TYR A 218 -17.56 25.31 3.09
CA TYR A 218 -16.15 25.50 2.79
C TYR A 218 -15.66 24.41 1.86
N GLU A 219 -15.05 24.83 0.76
CA GLU A 219 -14.47 23.95 -0.24
C GLU A 219 -13.23 24.65 -0.82
N PRO A 220 -12.01 24.14 -0.59
CA PRO A 220 -10.78 24.84 -0.90
C PRO A 220 -10.60 25.14 -2.39
N LEU A 221 -11.18 24.33 -3.27
CA LEU A 221 -11.03 24.50 -4.72
C LEU A 221 -12.25 25.18 -5.36
N LEU A 222 -13.24 25.64 -4.58
CA LEU A 222 -14.50 26.15 -5.11
C LEU A 222 -14.26 27.38 -6.00
N SER A 223 -14.53 27.26 -7.30
CA SER A 223 -14.42 28.40 -8.22
C SER A 223 -15.65 29.30 -8.13
N GLN A 224 -15.72 30.10 -7.05
CA GLN A 224 -16.77 31.10 -6.88
C GLN A 224 -16.81 32.10 -8.04
N GLY A 225 -15.66 32.42 -8.62
CA GLY A 225 -15.55 33.29 -9.81
C GLY A 225 -16.29 32.71 -11.02
N THR A 226 -16.06 31.44 -11.34
CA THR A 226 -16.75 30.77 -12.46
C THR A 226 -18.27 30.69 -12.22
N ILE A 227 -18.69 30.38 -11.00
CA ILE A 227 -20.11 30.31 -10.63
C ILE A 227 -20.77 31.68 -10.79
N ALA A 228 -20.18 32.74 -10.21
CA ALA A 228 -20.72 34.10 -10.29
C ALA A 228 -20.78 34.62 -11.74
N ALA A 229 -19.74 34.38 -12.54
CA ALA A 229 -19.71 34.76 -13.94
C ALA A 229 -20.78 34.03 -14.76
N THR A 230 -20.93 32.72 -14.55
CA THR A 230 -21.97 31.91 -15.23
C THR A 230 -23.37 32.41 -14.86
N GLN A 231 -23.61 32.70 -13.58
CA GLN A 231 -24.90 33.21 -13.13
C GLN A 231 -25.21 34.60 -13.67
N SER A 232 -24.20 35.47 -13.77
CA SER A 232 -24.35 36.80 -14.35
C SER A 232 -24.66 36.76 -15.86
N ALA A 233 -24.13 35.77 -16.58
CA ALA A 233 -24.31 35.65 -18.03
C ALA A 233 -25.57 34.88 -18.43
N PHE A 234 -25.90 33.80 -17.71
CA PHE A 234 -26.94 32.84 -18.09
C PHE A 234 -28.12 32.75 -17.10
N GLY A 235 -28.05 33.49 -15.99
CA GLY A 235 -29.08 33.50 -14.95
C GLY A 235 -28.78 32.59 -13.76
N ALA A 236 -29.59 32.74 -12.71
CA ALA A 236 -29.40 32.02 -11.45
C ALA A 236 -29.46 30.50 -11.64
N GLY A 237 -28.52 29.78 -11.00
CA GLY A 237 -28.46 28.31 -11.03
C GLY A 237 -27.97 27.70 -12.35
N ALA A 238 -27.56 28.50 -13.32
CA ALA A 238 -26.99 27.99 -14.57
C ALA A 238 -25.64 27.29 -14.32
N ARG A 239 -25.45 26.13 -14.98
CA ARG A 239 -24.19 25.38 -14.98
C ARG A 239 -23.80 25.05 -16.42
N VAL A 240 -22.55 25.31 -16.76
CA VAL A 240 -21.98 24.95 -18.07
C VAL A 240 -21.58 23.47 -18.07
N ILE A 241 -22.01 22.74 -19.10
CA ILE A 241 -21.60 21.35 -19.36
C ILE A 241 -21.09 21.29 -20.80
N PRO A 242 -19.77 21.35 -21.01
CA PRO A 242 -19.20 21.29 -22.35
C PRO A 242 -19.49 19.96 -23.06
N LYS A 243 -19.75 20.02 -24.37
CA LYS A 243 -19.91 18.85 -25.26
C LYS A 243 -18.74 18.80 -26.23
N PHE A 244 -17.61 18.30 -25.73
CA PHE A 244 -16.35 18.24 -26.48
C PHE A 244 -16.41 17.30 -27.69
N ASP A 245 -17.33 16.33 -27.69
CA ASP A 245 -17.63 15.47 -28.84
C ASP A 245 -18.15 16.26 -30.07
N ARG A 246 -18.56 17.52 -29.88
CA ARG A 246 -19.11 18.40 -30.91
C ARG A 246 -18.19 19.58 -31.24
N ALA A 247 -16.93 19.54 -30.83
CA ALA A 247 -15.98 20.62 -31.04
C ALA A 247 -14.79 20.13 -31.90
N ASP A 248 -14.50 20.84 -32.99
CA ASP A 248 -13.31 20.56 -33.82
C ASP A 248 -12.04 21.19 -33.24
N VAL A 249 -12.18 22.33 -32.55
CA VAL A 249 -11.09 23.11 -31.97
C VAL A 249 -11.49 23.57 -30.57
N ILE A 250 -10.60 23.35 -29.60
CA ILE A 250 -10.80 23.73 -28.20
C ILE A 250 -9.70 24.71 -27.81
N LEU A 251 -10.09 25.90 -27.31
CA LEU A 251 -9.19 26.87 -26.72
C LEU A 251 -9.30 26.79 -25.20
N ALA A 252 -8.23 26.34 -24.54
CA ALA A 252 -8.11 26.28 -23.09
C ALA A 252 -7.37 27.51 -22.57
N LEU A 253 -8.01 28.32 -21.73
CA LEU A 253 -7.38 29.46 -21.06
C LEU A 253 -7.42 29.22 -19.56
N ASP A 254 -6.27 28.90 -18.96
CA ASP A 254 -6.16 28.56 -17.54
C ASP A 254 -7.20 27.51 -17.10
N SER A 255 -7.42 26.52 -17.97
CA SER A 255 -8.44 25.48 -17.80
C SER A 255 -7.81 24.13 -18.07
N ASP A 256 -7.77 23.29 -17.02
CA ASP A 256 -7.29 21.92 -17.10
C ASP A 256 -8.46 20.93 -17.13
N PHE A 257 -9.26 21.01 -18.20
CA PHE A 257 -10.47 20.20 -18.34
C PHE A 257 -10.20 18.69 -18.55
N LEU A 258 -8.93 18.26 -18.58
CA LEU A 258 -8.54 16.84 -18.68
C LEU A 258 -8.03 16.27 -17.36
N ASP A 259 -7.86 17.09 -16.33
CA ASP A 259 -7.41 16.64 -15.02
C ASP A 259 -8.45 15.72 -14.34
N CYS A 260 -8.03 15.08 -13.27
CA CYS A 260 -8.87 14.41 -12.29
C CYS A 260 -9.58 15.39 -11.32
N GLY A 261 -9.54 16.69 -11.63
CA GLY A 261 -10.24 17.76 -10.97
C GLY A 261 -11.76 17.69 -11.14
N GLN A 262 -12.45 18.58 -10.42
CA GLN A 262 -13.92 18.58 -10.28
C GLN A 262 -14.57 19.42 -11.38
N GLY A 263 -15.16 18.77 -12.40
CA GLY A 263 -15.78 19.41 -13.56
C GLY A 263 -15.10 19.07 -14.89
N ASP A 264 -14.04 18.28 -14.82
CA ASP A 264 -13.18 17.89 -15.93
C ASP A 264 -13.63 16.57 -16.55
N LEU A 265 -13.23 16.29 -17.79
CA LEU A 265 -13.63 15.11 -18.58
C LEU A 265 -13.31 13.78 -17.88
N ALA A 266 -12.29 13.71 -17.01
CA ALA A 266 -12.03 12.48 -16.25
C ALA A 266 -13.12 12.16 -15.20
N SER A 267 -13.99 13.13 -14.90
CA SER A 267 -15.14 12.99 -13.99
C SER A 267 -16.49 12.82 -14.71
N VAL A 268 -16.49 12.96 -16.03
CA VAL A 268 -17.58 12.61 -16.97
C VAL A 268 -17.02 11.51 -17.86
#